data_AF-A0AAW5PHL7-F1
#
_entry.id   AF-A0AAW5PHL7-F1
#
_cell.length_a   1.000
_cell.length_b   1.000
_cell.length_c   1.000
_cell.angle_alpha   90.00
_cell.angle_beta   90.00
_cell.angle_gamma   90.00
#
_symmetry.space_group_name_H-M   'P 1'
#
loop_
_entity.id
_entity.type
_entity.pdbx_description
1 polymer ?
#
loop_
_entity_poly.entity_id
_entity_poly.type
_entity_poly.pdbx_seq_one_letter_code
_entity_poly.pdbx_strand_id
1 'polypeptide(L)'
;MKTRTAVLSLALLAAATGPAQAMKGCNFVDGSHESIGVALLALDARQRGDSRESVLAHAEPTKTDPSWHAAMARETVDEVFSDLPPVDAAVYTVYRAMICYRASTRPAEDVVVDYVAIHPALVACEAQSGPRQRGQCAGKALDDYFAAQAE
;
A
#
# COMPACT_ATOMS: atom_id res chain seq x y z
N MET A 1 -20.10 -48.97 -16.99
CA MET A 1 -19.15 -48.05 -16.34
C MET A 1 -18.83 -46.92 -17.30
N LYS A 2 -19.19 -45.67 -16.96
CA LYS A 2 -18.78 -44.46 -17.69
C LYS A 2 -18.39 -43.43 -16.64
N THR A 3 -17.10 -43.31 -16.40
CA THR A 3 -16.47 -42.27 -15.58
C THR A 3 -16.58 -40.94 -16.33
N ARG A 4 -17.31 -39.98 -15.76
CA ARG A 4 -17.32 -38.59 -16.21
C ARG A 4 -16.25 -37.85 -15.42
N THR A 5 -15.14 -37.52 -16.08
CA THR A 5 -14.10 -36.66 -15.53
C THR A 5 -14.61 -35.21 -15.56
N ALA A 6 -14.87 -34.64 -14.39
CA ALA A 6 -15.09 -33.22 -14.24
C ALA A 6 -13.73 -32.52 -14.33
N VAL A 7 -13.49 -31.79 -15.42
CA VAL A 7 -12.34 -30.88 -15.53
C VAL A 7 -12.77 -29.59 -14.84
N LEU A 8 -12.34 -29.41 -13.59
CA LEU A 8 -12.42 -28.11 -12.92
C LEU A 8 -11.42 -27.18 -13.61
N SER A 9 -11.94 -26.21 -14.36
CA SER A 9 -11.17 -25.07 -14.85
C SER A 9 -10.75 -24.22 -13.65
N LEU A 10 -9.52 -24.41 -13.16
CA LEU A 10 -8.82 -23.42 -12.34
C LEU A 10 -8.46 -22.22 -13.25
N ALA A 11 -9.41 -21.30 -13.42
CA ALA A 11 -9.07 -19.97 -13.88
C ALA A 11 -8.43 -19.24 -12.69
N LEU A 12 -7.11 -19.16 -12.67
CA LEU A 12 -6.38 -18.25 -11.81
C LEU A 12 -6.85 -16.84 -12.13
N LEU A 13 -7.66 -16.24 -11.23
CA LEU A 13 -7.76 -14.80 -11.15
C LEU A 13 -6.40 -14.31 -10.62
N ALA A 14 -5.50 -14.01 -11.55
CA ALA A 14 -4.40 -13.09 -11.26
C ALA A 14 -5.07 -11.75 -10.96
N ALA A 15 -5.28 -11.46 -9.67
CA ALA A 15 -5.61 -10.13 -9.22
C ALA A 15 -4.56 -9.19 -9.84
N ALA A 16 -5.03 -8.24 -10.63
CA ALA A 16 -4.19 -7.26 -11.29
C ALA A 16 -3.70 -6.24 -10.25
N THR A 17 -2.89 -6.68 -9.29
CA THR A 17 -2.04 -5.79 -8.53
C THR A 17 -0.89 -5.43 -9.46
N GLY A 18 -0.86 -4.17 -9.90
CA GLY A 18 0.28 -3.65 -10.63
C GLY A 18 1.57 -3.90 -9.84
N PRO A 19 2.74 -4.06 -10.50
CA PRO A 19 3.99 -4.23 -9.79
C PRO A 19 4.20 -3.05 -8.86
N ALA A 20 4.44 -3.32 -7.57
CA ALA A 20 4.82 -2.30 -6.60
C ALA A 20 6.00 -1.49 -7.16
N GLN A 21 5.86 -0.16 -7.23
CA GLN A 21 6.89 0.67 -7.81
C GLN A 21 7.96 0.96 -6.74
N ALA A 22 9.20 1.16 -7.20
CA ALA A 22 10.29 1.50 -6.30
C ALA A 22 10.16 2.97 -5.91
N MET A 23 10.08 3.26 -4.61
CA MET A 23 10.09 4.65 -4.15
C MET A 23 11.52 5.10 -3.88
N LYS A 24 12.02 6.05 -4.69
CA LYS A 24 13.38 6.59 -4.60
C LYS A 24 13.37 8.09 -4.38
N GLY A 25 14.16 8.57 -3.42
CA GLY A 25 14.37 10.01 -3.20
C GLY A 25 13.23 10.74 -2.47
N CYS A 26 12.43 10.03 -1.66
CA CYS A 26 11.41 10.66 -0.81
C CYS A 26 12.09 11.66 0.16
N ASN A 27 11.76 12.95 0.07
CA ASN A 27 12.12 13.90 1.12
C ASN A 27 11.30 13.52 2.35
N PHE A 28 11.93 13.13 3.46
CA PHE A 28 11.21 12.52 4.59
C PHE A 28 10.07 13.42 5.13
N VAL A 29 10.29 14.72 5.30
CA VAL A 29 9.28 15.62 5.88
C VAL A 29 8.10 15.80 4.93
N ASP A 30 8.37 16.19 3.68
CA ASP A 30 7.31 16.46 2.71
C ASP A 30 6.65 15.17 2.26
N GLY A 31 7.44 14.15 1.93
CA GLY A 31 6.96 12.88 1.41
C GLY A 31 6.19 12.03 2.43
N SER A 32 6.51 12.11 3.73
CA SER A 32 5.67 11.43 4.75
C SER A 32 4.32 12.11 4.89
N HIS A 33 4.28 13.45 4.88
CA HIS A 33 3.02 14.19 4.94
C HIS A 33 2.15 13.97 3.70
N GLU A 34 2.74 14.06 2.51
CA GLU A 34 2.03 13.79 1.24
C GLU A 34 1.52 12.34 1.20
N SER A 35 2.33 11.39 1.64
CA SER A 35 1.94 9.98 1.70
C SER A 35 0.75 9.73 2.62
N ILE A 36 0.72 10.38 3.79
CA ILE A 36 -0.43 10.35 4.69
C ILE A 36 -1.64 11.02 4.04
N GLY A 37 -1.46 12.16 3.39
CA GLY A 37 -2.52 12.91 2.72
C GLY A 37 -3.20 12.09 1.62
N VAL A 38 -2.42 11.49 0.71
CA VAL A 38 -2.95 10.63 -0.35
C VAL A 38 -3.62 9.38 0.25
N ALA A 39 -3.03 8.78 1.28
CA ALA A 39 -3.62 7.62 1.94
C ALA A 39 -5.01 7.92 2.53
N LEU A 40 -5.15 9.04 3.24
CA LEU A 40 -6.43 9.46 3.81
C LEU A 40 -7.44 9.80 2.71
N LEU A 41 -7.03 10.52 1.67
CA LEU A 41 -7.88 10.84 0.51
C LEU A 41 -8.41 9.56 -0.15
N ALA A 42 -7.54 8.59 -0.42
CA ALA A 42 -7.91 7.34 -1.07
C ALA A 42 -8.85 6.49 -0.21
N LEU A 43 -8.56 6.35 1.09
CA LEU A 43 -9.40 5.58 2.02
C LEU A 43 -10.81 6.16 2.14
N ASP A 44 -10.90 7.47 2.33
CA ASP A 44 -12.18 8.19 2.43
C ASP A 44 -12.98 8.09 1.12
N ALA A 45 -12.32 8.26 -0.02
CA ALA A 45 -12.95 8.11 -1.34
C ALA A 45 -13.47 6.68 -1.58
N ARG A 46 -12.70 5.65 -1.20
CA ARG A 46 -13.16 4.25 -1.28
C ARG A 46 -14.38 4.01 -0.39
N GLN A 47 -14.42 4.58 0.81
CA GLN A 47 -15.58 4.47 1.71
C GLN A 47 -16.84 5.11 1.14
N ARG A 48 -16.70 6.20 0.37
CA ARG A 48 -17.82 6.85 -0.33
C ARG A 48 -18.26 6.12 -1.60
N GLY A 49 -17.47 5.18 -2.09
CA GLY A 49 -17.73 4.49 -3.36
C GLY A 49 -17.28 5.27 -4.60
N ASP A 50 -16.36 6.22 -4.44
CA ASP A 50 -15.74 6.93 -5.57
C ASP A 50 -14.93 5.95 -6.44
N SER A 51 -14.68 6.28 -7.72
CA SER A 51 -13.89 5.41 -8.59
C SER A 51 -12.38 5.65 -8.42
N ARG A 52 -11.58 4.60 -8.62
CA ARG A 52 -10.10 4.67 -8.59
C ARG A 52 -9.58 5.78 -9.51
N GLU A 53 -10.11 5.87 -10.73
CA GLU A 53 -9.69 6.85 -11.73
C GLU A 53 -9.98 8.28 -11.27
N SER A 54 -11.12 8.50 -10.60
CA SER A 54 -11.46 9.82 -10.07
C SER A 54 -10.51 10.22 -8.94
N VAL A 55 -10.09 9.29 -8.09
CA VAL A 55 -9.13 9.55 -7.01
C VAL A 55 -7.76 9.86 -7.59
N LEU A 56 -7.27 9.09 -8.56
CA LEU A 56 -5.99 9.36 -9.23
C LEU A 56 -5.95 10.75 -9.87
N ALA A 57 -7.04 11.21 -10.48
CA ALA A 57 -7.09 12.54 -11.08
C ALA A 57 -6.93 13.69 -10.05
N HIS A 58 -7.19 13.42 -8.76
CA HIS A 58 -7.00 14.38 -7.66
C HIS A 58 -5.68 14.16 -6.90
N ALA A 59 -5.24 12.90 -6.79
CA ALA A 59 -4.06 12.50 -6.02
C ALA A 59 -2.75 12.63 -6.80
N GLU A 60 -2.79 12.50 -8.14
CA GLU A 60 -1.57 12.66 -8.93
C GLU A 60 -1.14 14.13 -8.93
N PRO A 61 0.12 14.39 -8.55
CA PRO A 61 0.63 15.74 -8.48
C PRO A 61 0.84 16.32 -9.89
N THR A 62 0.91 17.65 -9.98
CA THR A 62 1.02 18.36 -11.26
C THR A 62 2.36 18.08 -11.95
N LYS A 63 2.48 18.39 -13.25
CA LYS A 63 3.69 18.09 -14.06
C LYS A 63 5.01 18.69 -13.52
N THR A 64 4.94 19.63 -12.59
CA THR A 64 6.10 20.27 -11.95
C THR A 64 6.61 19.52 -10.72
N ASP A 65 5.87 18.53 -10.24
CA ASP A 65 6.19 17.81 -9.02
C ASP A 65 7.18 16.65 -9.27
N PRO A 66 7.95 16.24 -8.25
CA PRO A 66 8.90 15.15 -8.39
C PRO A 66 8.24 13.84 -8.84
N SER A 67 8.93 13.09 -9.72
CA SER A 67 8.41 11.81 -10.25
C SER A 67 8.07 10.78 -9.17
N TRP A 68 8.77 10.82 -8.03
CA TRP A 68 8.50 9.94 -6.89
C TRP A 68 7.12 10.20 -6.27
N HIS A 69 6.60 11.43 -6.34
CA HIS A 69 5.31 11.78 -5.76
C HIS A 69 4.16 11.13 -6.56
N ALA A 70 4.21 11.18 -7.89
CA ALA A 70 3.23 10.51 -8.74
C ALA A 70 3.27 8.98 -8.61
N ALA A 71 4.45 8.38 -8.43
CA ALA A 71 4.57 6.94 -8.18
C ALA A 71 3.94 6.55 -6.83
N MET A 72 4.30 7.27 -5.77
CA MET A 72 3.73 7.08 -4.43
C MET A 72 2.21 7.21 -4.43
N ALA A 73 1.66 8.21 -5.14
CA ALA A 73 0.23 8.43 -5.22
C ALA A 73 -0.48 7.28 -5.93
N ARG A 74 0.05 6.84 -7.08
CA ARG A 74 -0.49 5.68 -7.83
C ARG A 74 -0.50 4.42 -7.00
N GLU A 75 0.62 4.06 -6.38
CA GLU A 75 0.70 2.89 -5.51
C GLU A 75 -0.31 2.96 -4.37
N THR A 76 -0.36 4.09 -3.67
CA THR A 76 -1.26 4.24 -2.52
C THR A 76 -2.72 4.05 -2.94
N VAL A 77 -3.09 4.61 -4.09
CA VAL A 77 -4.43 4.44 -4.66
C VAL A 77 -4.66 3.01 -5.14
N ASP A 78 -3.67 2.35 -5.76
CA ASP A 78 -3.76 0.96 -6.22
C ASP A 78 -3.95 -0.02 -5.06
N GLU A 79 -3.19 0.15 -3.98
CA GLU A 79 -3.30 -0.63 -2.76
C GLU A 79 -4.68 -0.44 -2.12
N VAL A 80 -5.12 0.82 -1.96
CA VAL A 80 -6.43 1.12 -1.40
C VAL A 80 -7.55 0.62 -2.29
N PHE A 81 -7.46 0.66 -3.62
CA PHE A 81 -8.52 0.21 -4.52
C PHE A 81 -8.38 -1.24 -5.00
N SER A 82 -7.45 -2.00 -4.43
CA SER A 82 -7.29 -3.43 -4.70
C SER A 82 -8.50 -4.26 -4.26
N ASP A 83 -8.52 -5.52 -4.68
CA ASP A 83 -9.53 -6.51 -4.26
C ASP A 83 -9.48 -6.86 -2.77
N LEU A 84 -8.45 -6.40 -2.05
CA LEU A 84 -8.31 -6.61 -0.62
C LEU A 84 -9.19 -5.63 0.17
N PRO A 85 -9.74 -6.03 1.33
CA PRO A 85 -10.44 -5.11 2.23
C PRO A 85 -9.53 -3.94 2.64
N PRO A 86 -10.08 -2.71 2.72
CA PRO A 86 -9.31 -1.55 3.15
C PRO A 86 -8.88 -1.72 4.61
N VAL A 87 -7.65 -1.33 4.90
CA VAL A 87 -7.08 -1.35 6.24
C VAL A 87 -7.46 -0.07 6.99
N ASP A 88 -7.64 -0.16 8.31
CA ASP A 88 -7.90 0.98 9.21
C ASP A 88 -6.90 2.12 8.97
N ALA A 89 -7.40 3.37 8.96
CA ALA A 89 -6.59 4.53 8.62
C ALA A 89 -5.36 4.70 9.54
N ALA A 90 -5.47 4.36 10.82
CA ALA A 90 -4.35 4.48 11.77
C ALA A 90 -3.23 3.46 11.50
N VAL A 91 -3.55 2.31 10.89
CA VAL A 91 -2.56 1.31 10.46
C VAL A 91 -1.99 1.73 9.10
N TYR A 92 -2.86 2.02 8.13
CA TYR A 92 -2.46 2.23 6.75
C TYR A 92 -1.60 3.49 6.54
N THR A 93 -1.93 4.59 7.22
CA THR A 93 -1.15 5.84 7.11
C THR A 93 0.27 5.67 7.69
N VAL A 94 0.43 4.92 8.78
CA VAL A 94 1.76 4.63 9.33
C VAL A 94 2.53 3.67 8.42
N TYR A 95 1.88 2.65 7.89
CA TYR A 95 2.46 1.76 6.88
C TYR A 95 3.07 2.55 5.71
N ARG A 96 2.29 3.42 5.05
CA ARG A 96 2.77 4.22 3.91
C ARG A 96 3.86 5.22 4.30
N ALA A 97 3.71 5.92 5.43
CA ALA A 97 4.73 6.84 5.92
C ALA A 97 6.08 6.13 6.18
N MET A 98 6.05 4.91 6.70
CA MET A 98 7.25 4.14 6.99
C MET A 98 7.97 3.62 5.73
N ILE A 99 7.25 3.40 4.63
CA ILE A 99 7.87 3.12 3.32
C ILE A 99 8.68 4.36 2.86
N CYS A 100 8.13 5.57 3.01
CA CYS A 100 8.88 6.81 2.72
C CYS A 100 10.05 7.02 3.65
N TYR A 101 9.88 6.80 4.95
CA TYR A 101 10.99 6.82 5.90
C TYR A 101 12.13 5.90 5.44
N ARG A 102 11.83 4.66 5.09
CA ARG A 102 12.83 3.70 4.64
C ARG A 102 13.51 4.15 3.34
N ALA A 103 12.75 4.60 2.35
CA ALA A 103 13.29 5.12 1.10
C ALA A 103 14.22 6.34 1.32
N SER A 104 13.87 7.21 2.26
CA SER A 104 14.66 8.40 2.59
C SER A 104 15.97 8.07 3.31
N THR A 105 15.98 7.02 4.14
CA THR A 105 17.16 6.59 4.90
C THR A 105 18.07 5.65 4.11
N ARG A 106 17.59 5.12 2.98
CA ARG A 106 18.31 4.20 2.10
C ARG A 106 18.24 4.63 0.63
N PRO A 107 18.80 5.80 0.27
CA PRO A 107 18.62 6.39 -1.07
C PRO A 107 19.26 5.58 -2.22
N ALA A 108 20.09 4.58 -1.90
CA ALA A 108 20.70 3.67 -2.86
C ALA A 108 19.86 2.39 -3.08
N GLU A 109 18.84 2.14 -2.26
CA GLU A 109 17.98 0.96 -2.35
C GLU A 109 16.65 1.33 -3.01
N ASP A 110 16.15 0.42 -3.84
CA ASP A 110 14.78 0.48 -4.33
C ASP A 110 13.88 -0.12 -3.24
N VAL A 111 13.13 0.73 -2.54
CA VAL A 111 12.20 0.28 -1.50
C VAL A 111 10.90 -0.13 -2.16
N VAL A 112 10.61 -1.42 -2.13
CA VAL A 112 9.42 -2.05 -2.71
C VAL A 112 8.76 -2.92 -1.64
N VAL A 113 7.44 -2.82 -1.51
CA VAL A 113 6.64 -3.68 -0.63
C VAL A 113 5.56 -4.34 -1.43
N ASP A 114 5.46 -5.67 -1.35
CA ASP A 114 4.30 -6.39 -1.86
C ASP A 114 3.14 -6.22 -0.88
N TYR A 115 2.18 -5.36 -1.26
CA TYR A 115 1.02 -5.07 -0.43
C TYR A 115 0.19 -6.32 -0.13
N VAL A 116 0.06 -7.25 -1.08
CA VAL A 116 -0.70 -8.49 -0.87
C VAL A 116 -0.02 -9.36 0.19
N ALA A 117 1.31 -9.43 0.16
CA ALA A 117 2.08 -10.21 1.13
C ALA A 117 2.03 -9.60 2.55
N ILE A 118 2.10 -8.28 2.68
CA ILE A 118 2.08 -7.61 3.99
C ILE A 118 0.66 -7.40 4.56
N HIS A 119 -0.37 -7.37 3.71
CA HIS A 119 -1.76 -7.06 4.10
C HIS A 119 -2.28 -7.84 5.31
N PRO A 120 -2.08 -9.17 5.44
CA PRO A 120 -2.53 -9.90 6.62
C PRO A 120 -1.94 -9.39 7.93
N ALA A 121 -0.67 -8.96 7.92
CA ALA A 121 -0.01 -8.40 9.10
C ALA A 121 -0.57 -7.01 9.44
N LEU A 122 -0.89 -6.20 8.42
CA LEU A 122 -1.54 -4.91 8.62
C LEU A 122 -2.94 -5.07 9.21
N VAL A 123 -3.75 -5.99 8.70
CA VAL A 123 -5.09 -6.29 9.25
C VAL A 123 -4.99 -6.78 10.70
N ALA A 124 -3.99 -7.62 11.03
CA ALA A 124 -3.79 -8.07 12.41
C ALA A 124 -3.51 -6.90 13.38
N CYS A 125 -2.93 -5.80 12.91
CA CYS A 125 -2.70 -4.62 13.71
C CYS A 125 -3.98 -3.85 14.09
N GLU A 126 -5.10 -4.06 13.41
CA GLU A 126 -6.38 -3.39 13.74
C GLU A 126 -6.95 -3.83 15.09
N ALA A 127 -6.56 -5.02 15.57
CA ALA A 127 -6.96 -5.56 16.87
C ALA A 127 -6.37 -4.79 18.06
N GLN A 128 -5.41 -3.88 17.83
CA GLN A 128 -4.84 -3.06 18.90
C GLN A 128 -5.86 -2.02 19.42
N SER A 129 -5.79 -1.74 20.72
CA SER A 129 -6.82 -1.00 21.47
C SER A 129 -6.93 0.50 21.16
N GLY A 130 -6.02 1.07 20.38
CA GLY A 130 -6.07 2.49 20.01
C GLY A 130 -5.21 2.85 18.80
N PRO A 131 -5.46 4.02 18.18
CA PRO A 131 -4.77 4.44 16.96
C PRO A 131 -3.25 4.42 17.07
N ARG A 132 -2.72 4.82 18.23
CA ARG A 132 -1.26 4.80 18.48
C ARG A 132 -0.69 3.39 18.45
N GLN A 133 -1.32 2.44 19.14
CA GLN A 133 -0.85 1.05 19.22
C GLN A 133 -1.00 0.34 17.87
N ARG A 134 -2.07 0.63 17.13
CA ARG A 134 -2.28 0.17 15.75
C ARG A 134 -1.15 0.64 14.82
N GLY A 135 -0.84 1.94 14.84
CA GLY A 135 0.25 2.50 14.06
C GLY A 135 1.62 1.91 14.44
N GLN A 136 1.91 1.77 15.74
CA GLN A 136 3.14 1.13 16.21
C GLN A 136 3.27 -0.32 15.73
N CYS A 137 2.17 -1.08 15.75
CA CYS A 137 2.12 -2.43 15.20
C CYS A 137 2.40 -2.43 13.68
N ALA A 138 1.80 -1.50 12.93
CA ALA A 138 2.00 -1.38 11.48
C ALA A 138 3.47 -1.10 11.11
N GLY A 139 4.13 -0.19 11.85
CA GLY A 139 5.55 0.09 11.67
C GLY A 139 6.41 -1.15 11.93
N LYS A 140 6.11 -1.89 13.02
CA LYS A 140 6.79 -3.17 13.30
C LYS A 140 6.55 -4.21 12.21
N ALA A 141 5.33 -4.34 11.70
CA ALA A 141 5.00 -5.28 10.63
C ALA A 141 5.81 -5.00 9.35
N LEU A 142 6.04 -3.72 9.03
CA LEU A 142 6.89 -3.33 7.90
C LEU A 142 8.36 -3.66 8.14
N ASP A 143 8.88 -3.40 9.34
CA ASP A 143 10.25 -3.78 9.69
C ASP A 143 10.47 -5.29 9.60
N ASP A 144 9.53 -6.07 10.14
CA ASP A 144 9.55 -7.53 10.07
C ASP A 144 9.46 -8.04 8.61
N TYR A 145 8.63 -7.40 7.77
CA TYR A 145 8.54 -7.71 6.35
C TYR A 145 9.91 -7.58 5.67
N PHE A 146 10.60 -6.44 5.86
CA PHE A 146 11.91 -6.26 5.24
C PHE A 146 13.01 -7.12 5.84
N ALA A 147 12.92 -7.47 7.13
CA ALA A 147 13.85 -8.41 7.73
C ALA A 147 13.75 -9.80 7.07
N ALA A 148 12.53 -10.26 6.80
CA ALA A 148 12.30 -11.55 6.15
C ALA A 148 12.74 -11.61 4.68
N GLN A 149 12.84 -10.46 3.99
CA GLN A 149 13.33 -10.38 2.61
C GLN A 149 14.87 -10.33 2.51
N ALA A 150 15.57 -10.15 3.63
CA ALA A 150 17.03 -10.06 3.68
C ALA A 150 17.70 -11.42 3.94
N GLU A 151 16.92 -12.47 4.20
CA GLU A 151 17.34 -13.86 4.42
C GLU A 151 17.29 -14.67 3.11
#